data_AF-A0A7W1LLI5-F1
#
_entry.id   AF-A0A7W1LLI5-F1
#
_cell.length_a   1.000
_cell.length_b   1.000
_cell.length_c   1.000
_cell.angle_alpha   90.00
_cell.angle_beta   90.00
_cell.angle_gamma   90.00
#
_symmetry.space_group_name_H-M   'P 1'
#
loop_
_entity.id
_entity.type
_entity.pdbx_description
1 polymer ?
#
loop_
_entity_poly.entity_id
_entity_poly.type
_entity_poly.pdbx_seq_one_letter_code
_entity_poly.pdbx_strand_id
1 'polypeptide(L)'
;RSPEVVVIGDGAGAGAGADGARTGSRRAHFDEWVDVLTYDRAMLSAGDVIEGPAVIEEFGSTVPLHPGFTAEVDRYGNLRIVRTAS
;
A
#
# COMPACT_ATOMS: atom_id res chain seq x y z
N ARG A 1 10.44 18.65 -22.73
CA ARG A 1 9.30 17.76 -23.05
C ARG A 1 8.72 17.33 -21.73
N SER A 2 7.46 17.64 -21.45
CA SER A 2 6.79 17.15 -20.24
C SER A 2 6.61 15.62 -20.36
N PRO A 3 6.85 14.84 -19.30
CA PRO A 3 6.58 13.41 -19.34
C PRO A 3 5.07 13.17 -19.53
N GLU A 4 4.73 12.21 -20.37
CA GLU A 4 3.36 11.74 -20.54
C GLU A 4 3.01 10.85 -19.35
N VAL A 5 2.02 11.25 -18.55
CA VAL A 5 1.55 10.46 -17.42
C VAL A 5 0.59 9.40 -17.97
N VAL A 6 1.04 8.15 -17.99
CA VAL A 6 0.24 7.00 -18.41
C VAL A 6 -0.70 6.61 -17.27
N VAL A 7 -2.00 6.52 -17.55
CA VAL A 7 -3.00 5.97 -16.63
C VAL A 7 -2.85 4.45 -16.62
N ILE A 8 -2.70 3.84 -15.45
CA ILE A 8 -2.70 2.38 -15.33
C ILE A 8 -4.16 1.94 -15.39
N GLY A 9 -4.51 1.15 -16.40
CA GLY A 9 -5.88 0.63 -16.55
C GLY A 9 -6.28 -0.24 -15.36
N ASP A 10 -7.59 -0.35 -15.12
CA ASP A 10 -8.16 -1.15 -14.03
C ASP A 10 -7.69 -2.61 -14.18
N GLY A 11 -6.74 -3.02 -13.32
CA GLY A 11 -6.25 -4.39 -13.29
C GLY A 11 -7.41 -5.35 -13.05
N ALA A 12 -7.52 -6.38 -13.89
CA ALA A 12 -8.57 -7.38 -13.80
C ALA A 12 -8.48 -8.14 -12.47
N GLY A 13 -9.28 -7.71 -11.49
CA GLY A 13 -9.32 -8.30 -10.16
C GLY A 13 -10.33 -7.62 -9.23
N ALA A 14 -11.54 -7.33 -9.71
CA ALA A 14 -12.64 -6.94 -8.81
C ALA A 14 -12.97 -8.15 -7.91
N GLY A 15 -12.35 -8.21 -6.72
CA GLY A 15 -12.71 -9.24 -5.74
C GLY A 15 -11.85 -9.40 -4.49
N ALA A 16 -10.58 -8.99 -4.48
CA ALA A 16 -9.70 -9.24 -3.32
C ALA A 16 -9.21 -7.98 -2.59
N GLY A 17 -9.24 -6.80 -3.23
CA GLY A 17 -8.57 -5.61 -2.69
C GLY A 17 -7.08 -5.87 -2.42
N ALA A 18 -6.49 -5.15 -1.47
CA ALA A 18 -5.08 -5.30 -1.11
C ALA A 18 -4.71 -6.69 -0.55
N ASP A 19 -5.67 -7.56 -0.23
CA ASP A 19 -5.41 -8.87 0.38
C ASP A 19 -4.63 -9.80 -0.55
N GLY A 20 -4.80 -9.66 -1.87
CA GLY A 20 -4.03 -10.41 -2.87
C GLY A 20 -2.54 -10.06 -2.88
N ALA A 21 -2.16 -8.92 -2.30
CA ALA A 21 -0.78 -8.49 -2.19
C ALA A 21 -0.13 -8.84 -0.84
N ARG A 22 -0.86 -9.44 0.12
CA ARG A 22 -0.30 -9.82 1.42
C ARG A 22 0.76 -10.91 1.25
N THR A 23 1.95 -10.68 1.82
CA THR A 23 3.08 -11.63 1.78
C THR A 23 3.32 -12.30 3.12
N GLY A 24 2.77 -11.77 4.21
CA GLY A 24 2.93 -12.32 5.55
C GLY A 24 2.71 -11.29 6.64
N SER A 25 3.39 -11.50 7.77
CA SER A 25 3.40 -10.58 8.90
C SER A 25 4.79 -10.53 9.54
N ARG A 26 5.12 -9.38 10.14
CA ARG A 26 6.33 -9.21 10.94
C ARG A 26 6.09 -8.25 12.10
N ARG A 27 6.98 -8.23 13.08
CA ARG A 27 6.95 -7.18 14.10
C ARG A 27 7.59 -5.88 13.57
N ALA A 28 6.96 -4.76 13.86
CA ALA A 28 7.49 -3.41 13.64
C ALA A 28 7.31 -2.56 14.91
N HIS A 29 8.07 -1.47 15.04
CA HIS A 29 7.96 -0.55 16.17
C HIS A 29 7.52 0.83 15.66
N PHE A 30 6.35 1.30 16.08
CA PHE A 30 5.82 2.64 15.75
C PHE A 30 5.80 3.56 16.98
N ASP A 31 5.43 3.01 18.14
CA ASP A 31 5.56 3.59 19.49
C ASP A 31 5.71 2.46 20.51
N GLU A 32 5.14 1.30 20.17
CA GLU A 32 5.34 -0.01 20.76
C GLU A 32 5.61 -1.05 19.66
N TRP A 33 6.05 -2.24 20.06
CA TRP A 33 6.17 -3.38 19.15
C TRP A 33 4.78 -3.91 18.80
N VAL A 34 4.46 -3.93 17.51
CA VAL A 34 3.18 -4.42 16.98
C VAL A 34 3.42 -5.42 15.85
N ASP A 35 2.57 -6.45 15.76
CA ASP A 35 2.52 -7.31 14.58
C ASP A 35 1.82 -6.56 13.45
N VAL A 36 2.45 -6.54 12.28
CA VAL A 36 1.96 -5.85 11.09
C VAL A 36 1.92 -6.79 9.90
N LEU A 37 0.95 -6.59 9.03
CA LEU A 37 0.90 -7.27 7.74
C LEU A 37 1.93 -6.67 6.78
N THR A 38 2.54 -7.52 5.97
CA THR A 38 3.45 -7.13 4.89
C THR A 38 2.76 -7.32 3.54
N TYR A 39 2.99 -6.38 2.63
CA TYR A 39 2.40 -6.37 1.28
C TYR A 39 3.50 -6.22 0.23
N ASP A 40 3.42 -6.98 -0.86
CA ASP A 40 4.25 -6.77 -2.05
C ASP A 40 3.66 -5.63 -2.89
N ARG A 41 4.40 -4.53 -3.02
CA ARG A 41 3.98 -3.38 -3.83
C ARG A 41 3.63 -3.77 -5.24
N ALA A 42 4.35 -4.71 -5.86
CA ALA A 42 4.14 -5.09 -7.26
C ALA A 42 2.80 -5.79 -7.51
N MET A 43 2.18 -6.32 -6.45
CA MET A 43 0.89 -7.03 -6.51
C MET A 43 -0.31 -6.11 -6.22
N LEU A 44 -0.07 -4.86 -5.79
CA LEU A 44 -1.14 -3.89 -5.55
C LEU A 44 -1.64 -3.26 -6.85
N SER A 45 -2.95 -3.18 -6.98
CA SER A 45 -3.66 -2.60 -8.12
C SER A 45 -4.24 -1.22 -7.78
N ALA A 46 -4.50 -0.41 -8.80
CA ALA A 46 -5.18 0.88 -8.61
C ALA A 46 -6.51 0.70 -7.85
N GLY A 47 -6.75 1.55 -6.86
CA GLY A 47 -7.89 1.48 -5.95
C GLY A 47 -7.67 0.61 -4.72
N ASP A 48 -6.59 -0.18 -4.63
CA ASP A 48 -6.28 -0.92 -3.40
C ASP A 48 -5.98 0.03 -2.24
N VAL A 49 -6.54 -0.31 -1.08
CA VAL A 49 -6.42 0.46 0.15
C VAL A 49 -5.82 -0.42 1.23
N ILE A 50 -4.80 0.10 1.92
CA ILE A 50 -4.15 -0.53 3.07
C ILE A 50 -4.27 0.41 4.26
N GLU A 51 -4.80 -0.10 5.38
CA GLU A 51 -4.83 0.61 6.66
C GLU A 51 -3.58 0.27 7.49
N GLY A 52 -2.99 1.29 8.09
CA GLY A 52 -1.89 1.11 9.04
C GLY A 52 -2.38 0.59 10.40
N PRO A 53 -1.54 -0.13 11.18
CA PRO A 53 -0.13 -0.38 10.92
C PRO A 53 0.13 -1.49 9.88
N ALA A 54 0.97 -1.19 8.89
CA ALA A 54 1.35 -2.13 7.83
C ALA A 54 2.76 -1.83 7.31
N VAL A 55 3.31 -2.75 6.52
CA VAL A 55 4.53 -2.51 5.74
C VAL A 55 4.26 -2.87 4.29
N ILE A 56 4.55 -1.96 3.37
CA ILE A 56 4.55 -2.21 1.94
C ILE A 56 6.01 -2.33 1.49
N GLU A 57 6.35 -3.45 0.85
CA GLU A 57 7.70 -3.81 0.46
C GLU A 57 7.82 -3.74 -1.07
N GLU A 58 8.93 -3.17 -1.54
CA GLU A 58 9.26 -3.03 -2.94
C GLU A 58 10.75 -3.34 -3.12
N PHE A 59 11.17 -3.84 -4.29
CA PHE A 59 12.56 -4.22 -4.53
C PHE A 59 13.59 -3.14 -4.14
N GLY A 60 13.25 -1.85 -4.34
CA GLY A 60 14.11 -0.72 -4.03
C GLY A 60 13.67 0.16 -2.85
N SER A 61 12.58 -0.20 -2.15
CA SER A 61 11.98 0.66 -1.14
C SER A 61 11.21 -0.13 -0.09
N THR A 62 10.93 0.50 1.04
CA THR A 62 10.03 -0.05 2.05
C THR A 62 9.26 1.10 2.66
N VAL A 63 7.94 0.95 2.73
CA VAL A 63 7.03 1.96 3.30
C VAL A 63 6.39 1.39 4.56
N PRO A 64 6.88 1.77 5.75
CA PRO A 64 6.14 1.58 6.99
C PRO A 64 4.92 2.51 7.01
N LEU A 65 3.72 1.94 7.07
CA LEU A 65 2.47 2.68 7.21
C LEU A 65 2.11 2.72 8.71
N HIS A 66 2.26 3.90 9.32
CA HIS A 66 2.01 4.12 10.75
C HIS A 66 0.52 3.88 11.12
N PRO A 67 0.20 3.46 12.36
CA PRO A 67 -1.17 3.51 12.88
C PRO A 67 -1.85 4.87 12.63
N GLY A 68 -3.11 4.86 12.20
CA GLY A 68 -3.86 6.08 11.88
C GLY A 68 -3.52 6.72 10.54
N PHE A 69 -2.84 5.98 9.66
CA PHE A 69 -2.65 6.35 8.25
C PHE A 69 -3.23 5.27 7.34
N THR A 70 -3.60 5.69 6.14
CA THR A 70 -4.08 4.82 5.07
C THR A 70 -3.27 5.08 3.82
N ALA A 71 -2.93 4.04 3.07
CA ALA A 71 -2.32 4.12 1.76
C ALA A 71 -3.31 3.63 0.69
N GLU A 72 -3.54 4.45 -0.33
CA GLU A 72 -4.35 4.12 -1.50
C GLU A 72 -3.46 4.09 -2.73
N VAL A 73 -3.55 3.07 -3.57
CA VAL A 73 -2.93 3.11 -4.91
C VAL A 73 -3.81 3.95 -5.81
N ASP A 74 -3.34 5.13 -6.22
CA ASP A 74 -4.11 5.95 -7.15
C ASP A 74 -4.12 5.35 -8.58
N ARG A 75 -4.91 5.93 -9.47
CA ARG A 75 -5.04 5.50 -10.88
C ARG A 75 -3.73 5.54 -11.70
N TYR A 76 -2.69 6.17 -11.19
CA TYR A 76 -1.37 6.25 -11.82
C TYR A 76 -0.37 5.27 -11.18
N GLY A 77 -0.80 4.51 -10.16
CA GLY A 77 0.07 3.62 -9.40
C GLY A 77 0.88 4.35 -8.33
N ASN A 78 0.55 5.57 -7.93
CA ASN A 78 1.22 6.18 -6.78
C ASN A 78 0.61 5.65 -5.48
N LEU A 79 1.44 5.45 -4.45
CA LEU A 79 0.94 5.28 -3.08
C LEU A 79 0.60 6.65 -2.50
N ARG A 80 -0.70 6.95 -2.41
CA ARG A 80 -1.21 8.15 -1.76
C ARG A 80 -1.45 7.86 -0.28
N ILE A 81 -0.58 8.39 0.57
CA ILE A 81 -0.64 8.19 2.02
C ILE A 81 -1.27 9.40 2.69
N VAL A 82 -2.31 9.17 3.49
CA VAL A 82 -3.02 10.21 4.22
C VAL A 82 -3.25 9.78 5.67
N ARG A 83 -3.34 10.75 6.58
CA ARG A 83 -3.82 10.49 7.94
C ARG A 83 -5.31 10.14 7.88
N THR A 84 -5.70 9.04 8.49
CA THR A 84 -7.11 8.65 8.63
C THR A 84 -7.80 9.71 9.49
N ALA A 85 -8.93 10.25 9.02
CA ALA A 85 -9.69 11.22 9.80
C ALA A 85 -10.13 10.58 11.13
N SER A 86 -10.04 11.35 12.22
CA SER A 86 -10.45 10.95 13.57
C SER A 86 -11.96 10.93 13.72
#